data_AF-A0A9E3R9M9-F1
#
_entry.id   AF-A0A9E3R9M9-F1
#
_cell.length_a   1.000
_cell.length_b   1.000
_cell.length_c   1.000
_cell.angle_alpha   90.00
_cell.angle_beta   90.00
_cell.angle_gamma   90.00
#
_symmetry.space_group_name_H-M   'P 1'
#
loop_
_entity.id
_entity.type
_entity.pdbx_description
1 polymer ?
#
loop_
_entity_poly.entity_id
_entity_poly.type
_entity_poly.pdbx_seq_one_letter_code
_entity_poly.pdbx_strand_id
1 'polypeptide(L)'
;MNGIHRRLFIIYILVLTLASCSQREQEPLPAGILSKDKMVAVLVDIHLAEAAADNRSLNVQQMNSLMVNKYEELFKQHGITGKAFLDSYNYYLEHAALLADIYAEVVNQLTTRESRVGRGHKVPVSMSDSLRNAKSLPVDSIPKN
;
A
#
# COMPACT_ATOMS: atom_id res chain seq x y z
N MET A 1 39.37 40.17 -2.10
CA MET A 1 37.89 40.22 -2.00
C MET A 1 37.19 39.05 -2.71
N ASN A 2 37.78 38.45 -3.75
CA ASN A 2 37.13 37.43 -4.60
C ASN A 2 36.78 36.09 -3.89
N GLY A 3 37.54 35.71 -2.86
CA GLY A 3 37.30 34.46 -2.11
C GLY A 3 36.06 34.50 -1.20
N ILE A 4 35.67 35.67 -0.72
CA ILE A 4 34.48 35.86 0.12
C ILE A 4 33.22 35.71 -0.74
N HIS A 5 33.22 36.31 -1.94
CA HIS A 5 32.13 36.16 -2.91
C HIS A 5 31.94 34.70 -3.36
N ARG A 6 33.03 33.95 -3.57
CA ARG A 6 32.96 32.51 -3.90
C ARG A 6 32.33 31.69 -2.77
N ARG A 7 32.66 31.99 -1.51
CA ARG A 7 32.06 31.32 -0.34
C ARG A 7 30.58 31.68 -0.18
N LEU A 8 30.22 32.95 -0.37
CA LEU A 8 28.83 33.40 -0.33
C LEU A 8 27.99 32.78 -1.45
N PHE A 9 28.56 32.63 -2.66
CA PHE A 9 27.89 31.98 -3.79
C PHE A 9 27.62 30.49 -3.52
N ILE A 10 28.57 29.78 -2.91
CA ILE A 10 28.40 28.37 -2.53
C ILE A 10 27.31 28.22 -1.46
N ILE A 11 27.28 29.12 -0.46
CA ILE A 11 26.24 29.11 0.58
C ILE A 11 24.86 29.42 -0.03
N TYR A 12 24.78 30.35 -0.98
CA TYR A 12 23.53 30.70 -1.66
C TYR A 12 22.96 29.52 -2.46
N ILE A 13 23.81 28.78 -3.18
CA ILE A 13 23.39 27.55 -3.88
C ILE A 13 22.97 26.45 -2.90
N LEU A 14 23.69 26.28 -1.78
CA LEU A 14 23.32 25.30 -0.76
C LEU A 14 21.94 25.59 -0.15
N VAL A 15 21.64 26.87 0.12
CA VAL A 15 20.33 27.31 0.64
C VAL A 15 19.22 27.12 -0.41
N LEU A 16 19.50 27.37 -1.69
CA LEU A 16 18.53 27.12 -2.78
C LEU A 16 18.19 25.64 -2.94
N THR A 17 19.14 24.72 -2.71
CA THR A 17 18.86 23.27 -2.81
C THR A 17 17.98 22.74 -1.68
N LEU A 18 17.95 23.41 -0.52
CA LEU A 18 17.09 23.02 0.61
C LEU A 18 15.61 23.42 0.39
N ALA A 19 15.32 24.35 -0.52
CA ALA A 19 13.98 24.77 -0.87
C ALA A 19 13.28 23.87 -1.92
N SER A 20 13.97 22.85 -2.45
CA SER A 20 13.40 21.91 -3.42
C SER A 20 12.78 20.66 -2.78
N CYS A 21 12.55 20.69 -1.46
CA CYS A 21 11.62 19.77 -0.84
C CYS A 21 10.22 20.15 -1.35
N SER A 22 9.80 19.54 -2.46
CA SER A 22 8.47 19.66 -3.02
C SER A 22 7.47 19.15 -1.98
N GLN A 23 7.05 20.04 -1.08
CA GLN A 23 5.73 19.96 -0.50
C GLN A 23 4.80 20.13 -1.70
N ARG A 24 4.38 19.01 -2.30
CA ARG A 24 3.23 19.00 -3.19
C ARG A 24 2.11 19.59 -2.36
N GLU A 25 1.75 20.83 -2.67
CA GLU A 25 0.62 21.51 -2.06
C GLU A 25 -0.60 20.65 -2.40
N GLN A 26 -1.03 19.84 -1.42
CA GLN A 26 -2.21 19.02 -1.59
C GLN A 26 -3.36 20.00 -1.65
N GLU A 27 -4.07 20.04 -2.78
CA GLU A 27 -5.30 20.82 -2.85
C GLU A 27 -6.20 20.41 -1.68
N PRO A 28 -6.86 21.38 -1.02
CA PRO A 28 -7.70 21.08 0.12
C PRO A 28 -8.79 20.10 -0.33
N LEU A 29 -8.83 18.95 0.34
CA LEU A 29 -9.82 17.91 0.04
C LEU A 29 -11.23 18.48 0.20
N PRO A 30 -12.18 18.09 -0.68
CA PRO A 30 -13.57 18.48 -0.53
C PRO A 30 -14.13 18.06 0.84
N ALA A 31 -15.07 18.83 1.37
CA ALA A 31 -15.69 18.52 2.65
C ALA A 31 -16.34 17.13 2.63
N GLY A 32 -16.05 16.32 3.65
CA GLY A 32 -16.58 14.96 3.78
C GLY A 32 -15.74 13.86 3.12
N ILE A 33 -14.66 14.22 2.40
CA ILE A 33 -13.70 13.26 1.86
C ILE A 33 -12.64 12.93 2.92
N LEU A 34 -12.39 11.64 3.13
CA LEU A 34 -11.36 11.14 4.02
C LEU A 34 -9.98 11.59 3.53
N SER A 35 -9.08 11.89 4.46
CA SER A 35 -7.67 12.12 4.09
C SER A 35 -7.03 10.85 3.54
N LYS A 36 -5.94 11.02 2.78
CA LYS A 36 -5.13 9.92 2.25
C LYS A 36 -4.77 8.92 3.37
N ASP A 37 -4.20 9.41 4.47
CA ASP A 37 -3.76 8.57 5.59
C ASP A 37 -4.93 7.80 6.22
N LYS A 38 -6.10 8.44 6.32
CA LYS A 38 -7.30 7.81 6.87
C LYS A 38 -7.83 6.72 5.95
N MET A 39 -7.85 6.97 4.64
CA MET A 39 -8.25 5.99 3.63
C MET A 39 -7.30 4.79 3.61
N VAL A 40 -5.98 5.02 3.65
CA VAL A 40 -4.96 3.97 3.76
C VAL A 40 -5.21 3.09 4.99
N ALA A 41 -5.41 3.71 6.16
CA ALA A 41 -5.62 2.96 7.41
C ALA A 41 -6.85 2.04 7.34
N VAL A 42 -7.97 2.56 6.81
CA VAL A 42 -9.22 1.80 6.65
C VAL A 42 -9.05 0.65 5.66
N LEU A 43 -8.44 0.90 4.49
CA LEU A 43 -8.22 -0.13 3.46
C LEU A 43 -7.29 -1.24 3.93
N VAL A 44 -6.24 -0.91 4.70
CA VAL A 44 -5.35 -1.92 5.29
C VAL A 44 -6.14 -2.87 6.21
N ASP A 45 -6.99 -2.34 7.07
CA ASP A 45 -7.75 -3.18 8.01
C ASP A 45 -8.88 -3.96 7.32
N ILE A 46 -9.48 -3.39 6.26
CA ILE A 46 -10.42 -4.10 5.37
C ILE A 46 -9.73 -5.32 4.74
N HIS A 47 -8.59 -5.14 4.09
CA HIS A 47 -7.91 -6.24 3.40
C HIS A 47 -7.40 -7.31 4.38
N LEU A 48 -6.97 -6.91 5.58
CA LEU A 48 -6.62 -7.88 6.62
C LEU A 48 -7.84 -8.68 7.10
N ALA A 49 -9.01 -8.04 7.22
CA ALA A 49 -10.24 -8.72 7.60
C ALA A 49 -10.72 -9.69 6.51
N GLU A 50 -10.67 -9.29 5.24
CA GLU A 50 -10.96 -10.13 4.08
C GLU A 50 -10.03 -11.36 4.05
N ALA A 51 -8.71 -11.15 4.15
CA ALA A 51 -7.75 -12.25 4.16
C ALA A 51 -7.96 -13.21 5.36
N ALA A 52 -8.35 -12.68 6.53
CA ALA A 52 -8.68 -13.51 7.69
C ALA A 52 -9.99 -14.31 7.52
N ALA A 53 -10.92 -13.79 6.71
CA ALA A 53 -12.19 -14.44 6.41
C ALA A 53 -12.03 -15.51 5.33
N ASP A 54 -11.25 -15.24 4.26
CA ASP A 54 -10.96 -16.18 3.16
C ASP A 54 -10.30 -17.48 3.62
N ASN A 55 -9.57 -17.44 4.73
CA ASN A 55 -8.99 -18.64 5.35
C ASN A 55 -10.05 -19.58 5.99
N ARG A 56 -11.32 -19.19 6.00
CA ARG A 56 -12.43 -20.01 6.52
C ARG A 56 -13.13 -20.65 5.34
N SER A 57 -13.36 -21.96 5.39
CA SER A 57 -14.09 -22.73 4.36
C SER A 57 -15.61 -22.41 4.35
N LEU A 58 -15.95 -21.12 4.19
CA LEU A 58 -17.30 -20.59 4.15
C LEU A 58 -17.80 -20.56 2.71
N ASN A 59 -19.11 -20.71 2.53
CA ASN A 59 -19.72 -20.43 1.25
C ASN A 59 -19.86 -18.90 1.04
N VAL A 60 -20.14 -18.50 -0.21
CA VAL A 60 -20.24 -17.07 -0.61
C VAL A 60 -21.27 -16.30 0.22
N GLN A 61 -22.43 -16.91 0.54
CA GLN A 61 -23.49 -16.24 1.30
C GLN A 61 -23.08 -15.98 2.76
N GLN A 62 -22.45 -16.97 3.39
CA GLN A 62 -21.91 -16.87 4.74
C GLN A 62 -20.79 -15.82 4.80
N MET A 63 -19.92 -15.80 3.79
CA MET A 63 -18.86 -14.81 3.68
C MET A 63 -19.43 -13.39 3.59
N ASN A 64 -20.38 -13.17 2.67
CA ASN A 64 -21.00 -11.87 2.48
C ASN A 64 -21.68 -11.37 3.76
N SER A 65 -22.43 -12.23 4.46
CA SER A 65 -23.08 -11.85 5.71
C SER A 65 -22.08 -11.50 6.81
N LEU A 66 -20.98 -12.24 6.91
CA LEU A 66 -19.92 -11.96 7.87
C LEU A 66 -19.21 -10.63 7.56
N MET A 67 -18.92 -10.36 6.29
CA MET A 67 -18.21 -9.16 5.87
C MET A 67 -19.03 -7.88 6.01
N VAL A 68 -20.36 -7.92 5.86
CA VAL A 68 -21.24 -6.75 6.09
C VAL A 68 -21.07 -6.21 7.51
N ASN A 69 -21.23 -7.10 8.51
CA ASN A 69 -21.05 -6.71 9.92
C ASN A 69 -19.61 -6.27 10.20
N LYS A 70 -18.64 -6.91 9.54
CA LYS A 70 -17.23 -6.59 9.71
C LYS A 70 -16.88 -5.19 9.21
N TYR A 71 -17.42 -4.79 8.06
CA TYR A 71 -17.22 -3.44 7.54
C TYR A 71 -17.80 -2.37 8.46
N GLU A 72 -19.00 -2.58 9.00
CA GLU A 72 -19.56 -1.64 9.97
C GLU A 72 -18.70 -1.49 11.24
N GLU A 73 -18.15 -2.59 11.74
CA GLU A 73 -17.22 -2.56 12.88
C GLU A 73 -15.96 -1.76 12.55
N LEU A 74 -15.33 -2.04 11.40
CA LEU A 74 -14.12 -1.34 10.95
C LEU A 74 -14.38 0.16 10.78
N PHE A 75 -15.50 0.54 10.17
CA PHE A 75 -15.85 1.96 10.01
C PHE A 75 -16.02 2.65 11.37
N LYS A 76 -16.67 2.00 12.33
CA LYS A 76 -16.78 2.51 13.70
C LYS A 76 -15.42 2.65 14.40
N GLN A 77 -14.54 1.65 14.26
CA GLN A 77 -13.18 1.70 14.81
C GLN A 77 -12.36 2.85 14.24
N HIS A 78 -12.56 3.15 12.95
CA HIS A 78 -11.95 4.30 12.30
C HIS A 78 -12.71 5.62 12.52
N GLY A 79 -13.86 5.62 13.19
CA GLY A 79 -14.65 6.83 13.43
C GLY A 79 -15.22 7.44 12.15
N ILE A 80 -15.55 6.61 11.16
CA ILE A 80 -16.12 7.02 9.87
C ILE A 80 -17.47 6.33 9.64
N THR A 81 -18.25 6.85 8.69
CA THR A 81 -19.46 6.19 8.20
C THR A 81 -19.15 5.43 6.91
N GLY A 82 -19.94 4.40 6.60
CA GLY A 82 -19.85 3.71 5.30
C GLY A 82 -20.07 4.67 4.12
N LYS A 83 -20.93 5.69 4.31
CA LYS A 83 -21.13 6.74 3.31
C LYS A 83 -19.85 7.56 3.10
N ALA A 84 -19.20 8.02 4.16
CA ALA A 84 -17.96 8.79 4.05
C ALA A 84 -16.85 7.98 3.37
N PHE A 85 -16.73 6.68 3.69
CA PHE A 85 -15.82 5.78 2.99
C PHE A 85 -16.15 5.70 1.49
N LEU A 86 -17.40 5.41 1.14
CA LEU A 86 -17.82 5.23 -0.25
C LEU A 86 -17.66 6.51 -1.07
N ASP A 87 -18.10 7.66 -0.55
CA ASP A 87 -17.93 8.96 -1.20
C ASP A 87 -16.45 9.25 -1.46
N SER A 88 -15.59 8.97 -0.48
CA SER A 88 -14.14 9.17 -0.61
C SER A 88 -13.50 8.20 -1.59
N TYR A 89 -13.94 6.95 -1.61
CA TYR A 89 -13.45 5.95 -2.54
C TYR A 89 -13.79 6.33 -3.98
N ASN A 90 -15.03 6.76 -4.22
CA ASN A 90 -15.47 7.29 -5.52
C ASN A 90 -14.67 8.52 -5.94
N TYR A 91 -14.42 9.46 -5.02
CA TYR A 91 -13.55 10.60 -5.28
C TYR A 91 -12.16 10.14 -5.73
N TYR A 92 -11.52 9.21 -5.02
CA TYR A 92 -10.19 8.72 -5.41
C TYR A 92 -10.19 7.92 -6.72
N LEU A 93 -11.28 7.22 -7.08
CA LEU A 93 -11.41 6.58 -8.39
C LEU A 93 -11.34 7.58 -9.55
N GLU A 94 -11.87 8.79 -9.36
CA GLU A 94 -11.76 9.88 -10.34
C GLU A 94 -10.37 10.56 -10.35
N HIS A 95 -9.56 10.31 -9.31
CA HIS A 95 -8.23 10.90 -9.11
C HIS A 95 -7.15 9.81 -9.09
N ALA A 96 -6.94 9.16 -10.24
CA ALA A 96 -6.11 7.96 -10.38
C ALA A 96 -4.70 8.07 -9.76
N ALA A 97 -4.04 9.23 -9.85
CA ALA A 97 -2.73 9.44 -9.24
C ALA A 97 -2.76 9.36 -7.70
N LEU A 98 -3.79 9.96 -7.07
CA LEU A 98 -3.98 9.88 -5.62
C LEU A 98 -4.34 8.46 -5.18
N LEU A 99 -5.17 7.76 -5.95
CA LEU A 99 -5.53 6.38 -5.67
C LEU A 99 -4.32 5.43 -5.77
N ALA A 100 -3.48 5.60 -6.80
CA ALA A 100 -2.24 4.84 -6.95
C ALA A 100 -1.31 5.05 -5.75
N ASP A 101 -1.18 6.31 -5.30
CA ASP A 101 -0.42 6.68 -4.11
C ASP A 101 -0.99 6.08 -2.80
N ILE A 102 -2.32 5.94 -2.69
CA ILE A 102 -2.99 5.25 -1.57
C ILE A 102 -2.65 3.75 -1.61
N TYR A 103 -2.86 3.09 -2.75
CA TYR A 103 -2.63 1.65 -2.85
C TYR A 103 -1.16 1.25 -2.72
N ALA A 104 -0.23 2.08 -3.21
CA ALA A 104 1.20 1.87 -2.98
C ALA A 104 1.52 1.83 -1.48
N GLU A 105 0.92 2.73 -0.69
CA GLU A 105 1.11 2.77 0.76
C GLU A 105 0.37 1.62 1.46
N VAL A 106 -0.83 1.25 1.03
CA VAL A 106 -1.55 0.06 1.54
C VAL A 106 -0.68 -1.19 1.38
N VAL A 107 -0.13 -1.43 0.17
CA VAL A 107 0.75 -2.57 -0.11
C VAL A 107 2.01 -2.50 0.75
N ASN A 108 2.63 -1.33 0.90
CA ASN A 108 3.79 -1.13 1.75
C ASN A 108 3.51 -1.50 3.22
N GLN A 109 2.36 -1.10 3.76
CA GLN A 109 1.99 -1.42 5.14
C GLN A 109 1.66 -2.90 5.32
N LEU A 110 0.93 -3.51 4.39
CA LEU A 110 0.62 -4.94 4.43
C LEU A 110 1.91 -5.78 4.38
N THR A 111 2.80 -5.52 3.42
CA THR A 111 4.09 -6.24 3.29
C THR A 111 5.01 -5.99 4.50
N THR A 112 5.00 -4.79 5.08
CA THR A 112 5.73 -4.49 6.32
C THR A 112 5.16 -5.29 7.49
N ARG A 113 3.84 -5.44 7.61
CA ARG A 113 3.20 -6.27 8.64
C ARG A 113 3.53 -7.75 8.42
N GLU A 114 3.45 -8.25 7.20
CA GLU A 114 3.83 -9.63 6.84
C GLU A 114 5.29 -9.93 7.16
N SER A 115 6.24 -9.05 6.81
CA SER A 115 7.66 -9.26 7.12
C SER A 115 7.97 -9.21 8.63
N ARG A 116 7.17 -8.48 9.41
CA ARG A 116 7.24 -8.51 10.89
C ARG A 116 6.75 -9.85 11.44
N VAL A 117 5.67 -10.40 10.89
CA VAL A 117 5.15 -11.72 11.25
C VAL A 117 6.11 -12.83 10.78
N GLY A 118 6.67 -12.71 9.57
CA GLY A 118 7.63 -13.61 8.95
C GLY A 118 9.03 -13.58 9.56
N ARG A 119 9.41 -12.56 10.33
CA ARG A 119 10.66 -12.62 11.12
C ARG A 119 10.59 -13.58 12.31
N GLY A 120 9.41 -14.14 12.61
CA GLY A 120 9.25 -15.34 13.44
C GLY A 120 9.27 -16.67 12.67
N HIS A 121 9.37 -16.64 11.34
CA HIS A 121 9.37 -17.83 10.49
C HIS A 121 10.44 -17.66 9.40
N LYS A 122 11.63 -18.20 9.63
CA LYS A 122 12.71 -18.24 8.62
C LYS A 122 12.11 -18.69 7.29
N VAL A 123 12.08 -17.81 6.29
CA VAL A 123 11.77 -18.20 4.91
C VAL A 123 12.75 -19.33 4.59
N PRO A 124 12.28 -20.57 4.38
CA PRO A 124 13.21 -21.63 4.02
C PRO A 124 13.78 -21.25 2.66
N VAL A 125 15.11 -21.29 2.57
CA VAL A 125 15.93 -21.18 1.36
C VAL A 125 15.46 -22.14 0.22
N SER A 126 14.49 -23.00 0.50
CA SER A 126 13.86 -23.95 -0.42
C SER A 126 13.19 -23.34 -1.65
N MET A 127 12.68 -22.10 -1.65
CA MET A 127 12.05 -21.55 -2.87
C MET A 127 13.09 -21.14 -3.93
N SER A 128 14.28 -20.69 -3.50
CA SER A 128 15.38 -20.40 -4.43
C SER A 128 16.00 -21.65 -5.04
N ASP A 129 15.93 -22.78 -4.33
CA ASP A 129 16.49 -24.05 -4.79
C ASP A 129 15.62 -24.69 -5.88
N SER A 130 14.29 -24.59 -5.76
CA SER A 130 13.33 -25.07 -6.78
C SER A 130 13.47 -24.35 -8.12
N LEU A 131 13.72 -23.02 -8.11
CA LEU A 131 13.92 -22.24 -9.33
C LEU A 131 15.28 -22.50 -9.99
N ARG A 132 16.32 -22.85 -9.22
CA ARG A 132 17.62 -23.29 -9.76
C ARG A 132 17.51 -24.66 -10.44
N ASN A 133 16.75 -25.58 -9.88
CA ASN A 133 16.59 -26.93 -10.43
C ASN A 133 15.65 -27.00 -11.63
N ALA A 134 14.66 -26.09 -11.72
CA ALA A 134 13.79 -26.00 -12.90
C ALA A 134 14.54 -25.51 -14.15
N LYS A 135 15.62 -24.73 -13.98
CA LYS A 135 16.41 -24.18 -15.09
C LYS A 135 17.45 -25.15 -15.66
N SER A 136 17.69 -26.29 -15.02
CA SER A 136 18.69 -27.28 -15.44
C SER A 136 18.11 -28.51 -16.14
N LEU A 137 16.80 -28.56 -16.40
CA LEU A 137 16.19 -29.66 -17.15
C LEU A 137 16.60 -29.59 -18.64
N PRO A 138 17.17 -30.67 -19.22
CA PRO A 138 17.48 -30.73 -20.64
C PRO A 138 16.22 -30.54 -21.49
N VAL A 139 16.32 -29.69 -22.53
CA VAL A 139 15.22 -29.34 -23.45
C VAL A 139 14.76 -30.52 -24.32
N ASP A 140 15.48 -31.64 -24.31
CA ASP A 140 15.30 -32.75 -25.26
C ASP A 140 14.16 -33.73 -24.92
N SER A 141 13.45 -33.54 -23.80
CA SER A 141 12.35 -34.44 -23.38
C SER A 141 10.94 -33.99 -23.77
N ILE A 142 10.77 -33.13 -24.78
CA ILE A 142 9.44 -32.87 -25.36
C ILE A 142 9.16 -33.97 -26.41
N PRO A 143 8.21 -34.90 -26.18
CA PRO A 143 7.80 -35.83 -27.22
C PRO A 143 7.16 -35.06 -28.37
N LYS A 144 7.71 -35.21 -29.58
CA LYS A 144 7.04 -34.76 -30.80
C LYS A 144 5.83 -35.66 -31.03
N ASN A 145 4.64 -35.08 -30.91
CA ASN A 145 3.46 -35.55 -31.63
C ASN A 145 2.82 -34.35 -32.32
#